data_AF-A0A8S3J8B0-F1
#
_entry.id   AF-A0A8S3J8B0-F1
#
_cell.length_a   1.000
_cell.length_b   1.000
_cell.length_c   1.000
_cell.angle_alpha   90.00
_cell.angle_beta   90.00
_cell.angle_gamma   90.00
#
_symmetry.space_group_name_H-M   'P 1'
#
loop_
_entity.id
_entity.type
_entity.pdbx_description
1 polymer ?
#
loop_
_entity_poly.entity_id
_entity_poly.type
_entity_poly.pdbx_seq_one_letter_code
_entity_poly.pdbx_strand_id
1 'polypeptide(L)'
;MFDIDGVYNSQNDRIWVANRSEADINGGIQQKRKFPQKVMVWLGVCSKGVSPLVIFENGTVNHERYIKEVLPIALKFGNDTFGNDWTFQQDGAKPHTHAKSQEWCAEHFPSFIGANDWPPNSPDLNPLDYCI
;
A
#
# COMPACT_ATOMS: atom_id res chain seq x y z
N MET A 1 -2.53 4.81 -0.92
CA MET A 1 -3.29 6.02 -0.49
C MET A 1 -4.41 6.22 -1.50
N PHE A 2 -5.65 6.23 -1.04
CA PHE A 2 -6.83 6.25 -1.87
C PHE A 2 -7.38 7.67 -1.97
N ASP A 3 -7.65 8.09 -3.19
CA ASP A 3 -8.16 9.41 -3.52
C ASP A 3 -9.69 9.34 -3.69
N ILE A 4 -10.41 10.31 -3.13
CA ILE A 4 -11.88 10.40 -3.29
C ILE A 4 -12.30 10.67 -4.74
N ASP A 5 -11.41 11.20 -5.58
CA ASP A 5 -11.66 11.45 -7.00
C ASP A 5 -11.56 10.16 -7.86
N GLY A 6 -11.18 9.03 -7.28
CA GLY A 6 -11.03 7.74 -7.97
C GLY A 6 -9.77 7.65 -8.84
N VAL A 7 -9.66 6.56 -9.60
CA VAL A 7 -8.52 6.30 -10.50
C VAL A 7 -8.99 6.43 -11.95
N TYR A 8 -8.40 7.39 -12.68
CA TYR A 8 -8.53 7.48 -14.13
C TYR A 8 -7.41 6.69 -14.78
N ASN A 9 -7.75 5.72 -15.62
CA ASN A 9 -6.79 4.90 -16.34
C ASN A 9 -6.93 5.17 -17.84
N SER A 10 -6.02 5.97 -18.41
CA SER A 10 -6.04 6.31 -19.84
C SER A 10 -5.92 5.12 -20.80
N GLN A 11 -5.50 3.94 -20.31
CA GLN A 11 -5.48 2.73 -21.11
C GLN A 11 -6.88 2.09 -21.26
N ASN A 12 -7.72 2.23 -20.23
CA ASN A 12 -9.08 1.69 -20.17
C ASN A 12 -10.14 2.74 -20.56
N ASP A 13 -9.92 4.00 -20.20
CA ASP A 13 -10.83 5.12 -20.46
C ASP A 13 -10.48 5.79 -21.78
N ARG A 14 -11.06 5.27 -22.88
CA ARG A 14 -10.82 5.75 -24.25
C ARG A 14 -12.04 6.43 -24.84
N ILE A 15 -11.80 7.53 -25.55
CA ILE A 15 -12.81 8.28 -26.29
C ILE A 15 -12.42 8.27 -27.76
N TRP A 16 -13.34 7.84 -28.64
CA TRP A 16 -13.14 7.83 -30.08
C TRP A 16 -13.77 9.08 -30.71
N VAL A 17 -12.94 9.94 -31.28
CA VAL A 17 -13.33 11.23 -31.88
C VAL A 17 -12.43 11.56 -33.07
N ALA A 18 -12.88 12.42 -33.98
CA ALA A 18 -12.14 12.72 -35.21
C ALA A 18 -10.97 13.69 -35.00
N ASN A 19 -11.01 14.52 -33.96
CA ASN A 19 -9.98 15.52 -33.67
C ASN A 19 -9.93 15.88 -32.17
N ARG A 20 -8.90 16.64 -31.78
CA ARG A 20 -8.68 17.03 -30.38
C ARG A 20 -9.78 17.95 -29.84
N SER A 21 -10.31 18.87 -30.65
CA SER A 21 -11.36 19.79 -30.21
C SER A 21 -12.65 19.05 -29.85
N GLU A 22 -13.01 18.03 -30.64
CA GLU A 22 -14.10 17.10 -30.29
C GLU A 22 -13.78 16.28 -29.04
N ALA A 23 -12.52 15.85 -28.85
CA ALA A 23 -12.11 15.16 -27.63
C ALA A 23 -12.37 16.05 -26.41
N ASP A 24 -11.93 17.31 -26.46
CA ASP A 24 -12.02 18.23 -25.34
C ASP A 24 -13.47 18.50 -24.90
N ILE A 25 -14.40 18.52 -25.86
CA ILE A 25 -15.85 18.64 -25.58
C ILE A 25 -16.43 17.33 -25.05
N ASN A 26 -15.99 16.18 -25.58
CA ASN A 26 -16.54 14.85 -25.27
C ASN A 26 -15.79 14.13 -24.13
N GLY A 27 -15.26 14.87 -23.15
CA GLY A 27 -14.64 14.27 -21.95
C GLY A 27 -13.17 13.89 -22.08
N GLY A 28 -12.48 14.33 -23.13
CA GLY A 28 -11.04 14.21 -23.34
C GLY A 28 -10.19 15.14 -22.47
N ILE A 29 -10.84 16.04 -21.73
CA ILE A 29 -10.23 16.80 -20.62
C ILE A 29 -10.78 16.23 -19.31
N GLN A 30 -9.88 15.70 -18.50
CA GLN A 30 -10.18 15.23 -17.15
C GLN A 30 -9.62 16.22 -16.13
N GLN A 31 -10.52 16.93 -15.44
CA GLN A 31 -10.11 17.83 -14.37
C GLN A 31 -9.83 17.03 -13.10
N LYS A 32 -8.68 17.30 -12.47
CA LYS A 32 -8.32 16.70 -11.18
C LYS A 32 -8.21 17.80 -10.13
N ARG A 33 -8.68 17.55 -8.91
CA ARG A 33 -8.42 18.46 -7.80
C ARG A 33 -6.92 18.45 -7.49
N LYS A 34 -6.36 19.61 -7.17
CA LYS A 34 -4.92 19.75 -6.86
C LYS A 34 -4.55 19.09 -5.52
N PHE A 35 -5.50 18.98 -4.60
CA PHE A 35 -5.36 18.38 -3.27
C PHE A 35 -6.66 17.71 -2.82
N PRO A 36 -7.06 16.62 -3.49
CA PRO A 36 -8.24 15.88 -3.06
C PRO A 36 -8.01 15.27 -1.68
N GLN A 37 -9.11 14.99 -0.98
CA GLN A 37 -9.04 14.26 0.28
C GLN A 37 -8.58 12.84 0.01
N LYS A 38 -7.68 12.36 0.87
CA LYS A 38 -7.06 11.05 0.73
C LYS A 38 -7.18 10.27 2.02
N VAL A 39 -7.41 8.97 1.88
CA VAL A 39 -7.38 8.02 3.00
C VAL A 39 -6.17 7.12 2.82
N MET A 40 -5.34 7.03 3.85
CA MET A 40 -4.27 6.04 3.89
C MET A 40 -4.79 4.82 4.63
N VAL A 41 -4.66 3.66 3.99
CA VAL A 41 -5.05 2.37 4.56
C VAL A 41 -3.83 1.47 4.50
N TRP A 42 -3.59 0.74 5.58
CA TRP A 42 -2.68 -0.40 5.59
C TRP A 42 -3.49 -1.69 5.72
N LEU A 43 -3.02 -2.73 5.02
CA LEU A 43 -3.51 -4.10 5.15
C LEU A 43 -2.39 -5.08 4.84
N GLY A 44 -2.45 -6.27 5.43
CA GLY A 44 -1.68 -7.43 5.04
C GLY A 44 -2.55 -8.42 4.26
N VAL A 45 -1.95 -9.17 3.34
CA VAL A 45 -2.62 -10.23 2.60
C VAL A 45 -1.79 -11.51 2.65
N CYS A 46 -2.47 -12.64 2.67
CA CYS A 46 -1.87 -13.97 2.57
C CYS A 46 -2.81 -14.91 1.83
N SER A 47 -2.37 -16.15 1.61
CA SER A 47 -3.18 -17.19 0.93
C SER A 47 -4.50 -17.52 1.65
N LYS A 48 -4.63 -17.20 2.94
CA LYS A 48 -5.83 -17.46 3.75
C LYS A 48 -6.75 -16.25 3.90
N GLY A 49 -6.37 -15.07 3.39
CA GLY A 49 -7.21 -13.88 3.43
C GLY A 49 -6.45 -12.60 3.74
N VAL A 50 -7.22 -11.59 4.15
CA VAL A 50 -6.76 -10.21 4.38
C VAL A 50 -6.82 -9.90 5.88
N SER A 51 -5.82 -9.16 6.37
CA SER A 51 -5.80 -8.69 7.76
C SER A 51 -6.93 -7.69 8.05
N PRO A 52 -7.22 -7.39 9.33
CA PRO A 52 -7.94 -6.16 9.66
C PRO A 52 -7.28 -4.94 9.02
N LEU A 53 -8.09 -4.02 8.51
CA LEU A 53 -7.63 -2.78 7.90
C LEU A 53 -7.21 -1.78 8.98
N VAL A 54 -6.10 -1.09 8.77
CA VAL A 54 -5.70 0.08 9.57
C VAL A 54 -5.95 1.32 8.74
N ILE A 55 -6.92 2.12 9.15
CA ILE A 55 -7.27 3.38 8.47
C ILE A 55 -6.61 4.53 9.23
N PHE A 56 -5.77 5.29 8.54
CA PHE A 56 -5.14 6.48 9.10
C PHE A 56 -5.97 7.70 8.71
N GLU A 57 -6.64 8.30 9.69
CA GLU A 57 -7.52 9.46 9.45
C GLU A 57 -6.75 10.72 9.05
N ASN A 58 -5.56 10.94 9.62
CA ASN A 58 -4.76 12.14 9.38
C ASN A 58 -3.25 11.88 9.44
N GLY A 59 -2.50 12.69 8.67
CA GLY A 59 -1.04 12.78 8.73
C GLY A 59 -0.28 11.69 7.98
N THR A 60 1.03 11.85 7.92
CA THR A 60 1.96 10.86 7.35
C THR A 60 2.20 9.75 8.38
N VAL A 61 2.24 8.50 7.91
CA VAL A 61 2.69 7.37 8.74
C VAL A 61 4.21 7.45 8.84
N ASN A 62 4.72 7.70 10.05
CA ASN A 62 6.14 7.60 10.38
C ASN A 62 6.43 6.23 11.03
N HIS A 63 7.69 5.96 11.35
CA HIS A 63 8.10 4.68 11.93
C HIS A 63 7.45 4.41 13.30
N GLU A 64 7.26 5.44 14.14
CA GLU A 64 6.64 5.29 15.47
C GLU A 64 5.18 4.88 15.36
N ARG A 65 4.42 5.55 14.49
CA ARG A 65 3.03 5.18 14.19
C ARG A 65 2.94 3.81 13.55
N TYR A 66 3.85 3.49 12.64
CA TYR A 66 3.91 2.16 12.03
C TYR A 66 4.12 1.06 13.08
N ILE A 67 5.10 1.22 13.97
CA ILE A 67 5.36 0.28 15.07
C ILE A 67 4.16 0.18 16.02
N LYS A 68 3.50 1.29 16.34
CA LYS A 68 2.42 1.31 17.32
C LYS A 68 1.08 0.83 16.77
N GLU A 69 0.71 1.26 15.58
CA GLU A 69 -0.63 1.12 15.01
C GLU A 69 -0.72 -0.07 14.04
N VAL A 70 0.40 -0.51 13.42
CA VAL A 70 0.38 -1.53 12.36
C VAL A 70 0.99 -2.85 12.80
N LEU A 71 2.25 -2.84 13.23
CA LEU A 71 2.99 -4.08 13.47
C LEU A 71 2.33 -5.05 14.48
N PRO A 72 1.66 -4.60 15.56
CA PRO A 72 0.94 -5.48 16.46
C PRO A 72 -0.25 -6.18 15.81
N ILE A 73 -0.92 -5.51 14.87
CA ILE A 73 -2.05 -6.07 14.12
C ILE A 73 -1.52 -7.13 13.14
N ALA A 74 -0.42 -6.85 12.45
CA ALA A 74 0.25 -7.82 11.59
C ALA A 74 0.68 -9.07 12.36
N LEU A 75 1.32 -8.88 13.54
CA LEU A 75 1.78 -9.98 14.41
C LEU A 75 0.62 -10.85 14.85
N LYS A 76 -0.45 -10.23 15.38
CA LYS A 76 -1.63 -10.95 15.84
C LYS A 76 -2.27 -11.73 14.69
N PHE A 77 -2.47 -11.09 13.53
CA PHE A 77 -3.07 -11.72 12.37
C PHE A 77 -2.24 -12.91 11.87
N GLY A 78 -0.92 -12.75 11.74
CA GLY A 78 -0.02 -13.83 11.34
C GLY A 78 -0.07 -15.00 12.31
N ASN A 79 0.01 -14.73 13.61
CA ASN A 79 -0.04 -15.76 14.65
C ASN A 79 -1.39 -16.49 14.70
N ASP A 80 -2.50 -15.78 14.59
CA ASP A 80 -3.83 -16.38 14.56
C ASP A 80 -4.03 -17.25 13.30
N THR A 81 -3.36 -16.92 12.20
CA THR A 81 -3.57 -17.55 10.89
C THR A 81 -2.63 -18.72 10.61
N PHE A 82 -1.39 -18.65 11.13
CA PHE A 82 -0.30 -19.57 10.81
C PHE A 82 0.48 -20.07 12.04
N GLY A 83 0.13 -19.63 13.25
CA GLY A 83 0.96 -19.89 14.43
C GLY A 83 2.32 -19.20 14.28
N ASN A 84 3.40 -19.97 14.40
CA ASN A 84 4.76 -19.44 14.31
C ASN A 84 5.46 -19.74 12.97
N ASP A 85 4.73 -20.19 11.95
CA ASP A 85 5.30 -20.57 10.64
C ASP A 85 4.85 -19.61 9.55
N TRP A 86 5.41 -18.40 9.56
CA TRP A 86 5.14 -17.38 8.55
C TRP A 86 6.26 -16.34 8.48
N THR A 87 6.37 -15.68 7.33
CA THR A 87 7.33 -14.60 7.07
C THR A 87 6.60 -13.31 6.77
N PHE A 88 6.94 -12.23 7.47
CA PHE A 88 6.42 -10.89 7.18
C PHE A 88 7.18 -10.26 6.00
N GLN A 89 6.44 -9.77 5.01
CA GLN A 89 6.96 -9.04 3.85
C GLN A 89 6.42 -7.60 3.86
N GLN A 90 7.28 -6.63 3.57
CA GLN A 90 6.92 -5.22 3.40
C GLN A 90 7.82 -4.57 2.33
N ASP A 91 7.36 -3.48 1.73
CA ASP A 91 8.13 -2.73 0.73
C ASP A 91 9.22 -1.83 1.37
N GLY A 92 9.98 -1.15 0.52
CA GLY A 92 11.06 -0.24 0.92
C GLY A 92 10.63 1.13 1.47
N ALA A 93 9.37 1.34 1.89
CA ALA A 93 8.93 2.65 2.38
C ALA A 93 9.73 3.10 3.62
N LYS A 94 9.90 4.42 3.79
CA LYS A 94 10.71 5.01 4.88
C LYS A 94 10.35 4.51 6.29
N PRO A 95 9.07 4.35 6.68
CA PRO A 95 8.73 3.78 7.99
C PRO A 95 9.16 2.34 8.14
N HIS A 96 9.12 1.55 7.07
CA HIS A 96 9.43 0.12 7.08
C HIS A 96 10.93 -0.10 7.20
N THR A 97 11.74 0.69 6.48
CA THR A 97 13.20 0.59 6.47
C THR A 97 13.89 1.29 7.65
N HIS A 98 13.14 1.96 8.52
CA HIS A 98 13.68 2.61 9.70
C HIS A 98 14.24 1.59 10.70
N ALA A 99 15.40 1.89 11.31
CA ALA A 99 16.12 0.96 12.19
C ALA A 99 15.24 0.37 13.30
N LYS A 100 14.48 1.22 14.02
CA LYS A 100 13.55 0.77 15.07
C LYS A 100 12.43 -0.15 14.56
N SER A 101 11.97 0.04 13.33
CA SER A 101 10.92 -0.80 12.76
C SER A 101 11.48 -2.15 12.37
N GLN A 102 12.70 -2.19 11.80
CA GLN A 102 13.43 -3.41 11.50
C GLN A 102 13.77 -4.21 12.77
N GLU A 103 14.26 -3.53 13.82
CA GLU A 103 14.53 -4.11 15.15
C GLU A 103 13.26 -4.74 15.74
N TRP A 104 12.15 -3.98 15.77
CA TRP A 104 10.88 -4.51 16.25
C TRP A 104 10.46 -5.76 15.47
N CYS A 105 10.57 -5.74 14.14
CA CYS A 105 10.24 -6.90 13.30
C CYS A 105 11.09 -8.12 13.65
N ALA A 106 12.40 -7.93 13.81
CA ALA A 106 13.35 -8.99 14.14
C ALA A 106 13.09 -9.60 15.53
N GLU A 107 12.64 -8.79 16.49
CA GLU A 107 12.36 -9.24 17.86
C GLU A 107 11.02 -9.97 18.00
N HIS A 108 10.01 -9.62 17.19
CA HIS A 108 8.62 -10.04 17.43
C HIS A 108 8.07 -11.01 16.37
N PHE A 109 8.48 -10.91 15.11
CA PHE A 109 7.99 -11.81 14.06
C PHE A 109 8.76 -13.13 14.04
N PRO A 110 8.12 -14.27 13.73
CA PRO A 110 8.84 -15.54 13.58
C PRO A 110 9.90 -15.49 12.46
N SER A 111 9.59 -14.77 11.39
CA SER A 111 10.48 -14.47 10.27
C SER A 111 10.01 -13.18 9.59
N PHE A 112 10.92 -12.41 9.01
CA PHE A 112 10.59 -11.25 8.17
C PHE A 112 11.65 -11.02 7.11
N ILE A 113 11.27 -10.38 6.00
CA ILE A 113 12.20 -9.94 4.96
C ILE A 113 12.76 -8.58 5.37
N GLY A 114 14.08 -8.52 5.56
CA GLY A 114 14.78 -7.31 5.95
C GLY A 114 14.78 -6.25 4.84
N ALA A 115 15.00 -5.00 5.22
CA ALA A 115 15.06 -3.87 4.28
C ALA A 115 16.10 -4.05 3.16
N ASN A 116 17.20 -4.78 3.43
CA ASN A 116 18.25 -5.05 2.44
C ASN A 116 17.95 -6.28 1.57
N ASP A 117 16.99 -7.11 1.98
CA ASP A 117 16.61 -8.34 1.28
C ASP A 117 15.44 -8.09 0.31
N TRP A 118 14.76 -6.96 0.43
CA TRP A 118 13.72 -6.52 -0.50
C TRP A 118 14.31 -5.67 -1.64
N PRO A 119 14.13 -6.06 -2.92
CA PRO A 119 14.68 -5.30 -4.03
C PRO A 119 13.97 -3.94 -4.20
N PRO A 120 14.73 -2.86 -4.49
CA PRO A 120 14.14 -1.54 -4.69
C PRO A 120 13.26 -1.50 -5.95
N ASN A 121 12.20 -0.70 -5.91
CA ASN A 121 11.28 -0.47 -7.04
C ASN A 121 10.72 -1.76 -7.67
N SER A 122 10.39 -2.76 -6.85
CA SER A 122 9.86 -4.05 -7.32
C SER A 122 8.39 -4.25 -6.89
N PRO A 123 7.44 -3.42 -7.39
CA PRO A 123 6.02 -3.58 -7.09
C PRO A 123 5.44 -4.88 -7.67
N ASP A 124 6.05 -5.41 -8.72
CA ASP A 124 5.73 -6.70 -9.35
C ASP A 124 5.90 -7.90 -8.41
N LEU A 125 6.77 -7.78 -7.41
CA LEU A 125 6.98 -8.79 -6.38
C LEU A 125 6.02 -8.66 -5.19
N ASN A 126 5.25 -7.57 -5.11
CA ASN A 126 4.28 -7.37 -4.04
C ASN A 126 2.86 -7.79 -4.52
N PRO A 127 2.23 -8.79 -3.89
CA PRO A 127 0.87 -9.20 -4.24
C PRO A 127 -0.18 -8.08 -4.05
N LEU A 128 0.15 -7.01 -3.31
CA LEU A 128 -0.72 -5.84 -3.18
C LEU A 128 -0.51 -4.76 -4.26
N ASP A 129 0.63 -4.75 -4.96
CA ASP A 129 0.99 -3.69 -5.91
C ASP A 129 1.14 -4.16 -7.37
N TYR A 130 1.08 -5.48 -7.64
CA TYR A 130 1.37 -6.03 -8.97
C TYR A 130 0.37 -5.65 -10.09
N CYS A 131 -0.82 -5.14 -9.75
CA CYS A 131 -1.91 -4.91 -10.71
C CYS A 131 -2.34 -3.45 -10.88
N ILE A 132 -1.48 -2.49 -10.51
CA ILE A 132 -1.75 -1.05 -10.69
C ILE A 132 -1.34 -0.60 -12.09
#